data_AF-A0A9W6M1C6-F1
#
_entry.id   AF-A0A9W6M1C6-F1
#
_cell.length_a   1.000
_cell.length_b   1.000
_cell.length_c   1.000
_cell.angle_alpha   90.00
_cell.angle_beta   90.00
_cell.angle_gamma   90.00
#
_symmetry.space_group_name_H-M   'P 1'
#
loop_
_entity.id
_entity.type
_entity.pdbx_description
1 polymer ?
#
loop_
_entity_poly.entity_id
_entity_poly.type
_entity_poly.pdbx_seq_one_letter_code
_entity_poly.pdbx_strand_id
1 'polypeptide(L)'
;MVDVGDRTVRGLLDEPGDWDGVKRWRLELRTLVDAAPAQAKVALLGPREAWRAEVPRFAAGSCLQSLAFMLALALPALSAAMMVQWLVIQGASRWDMPLMYAGPLTAFALLVNAHGEVQELRTPRYAGATITWTLALWNMIPGLLVLAIGLTAARPFWDGSEVWLWAVAANVALAMWTVIRFSVQKSGPQDDLQNVDQAVSEMRPEARGTALEERDAAIRELVARGRITPELGEMALAAPLGHLGRTVAPQVMSPFGAHAVSRAGQGERDASGS
;
A
#
# COMPACT_ATOMS: atom_id res chain seq x y z
N MET A 1 -11.77 24.89 -4.05
CA MET A 1 -12.71 24.06 -4.84
C MET A 1 -12.07 23.96 -6.23
N VAL A 2 -11.33 22.88 -6.50
CA VAL A 2 -10.71 22.69 -7.84
C VAL A 2 -11.82 22.16 -8.73
N ASP A 3 -12.07 22.85 -9.84
CA ASP A 3 -13.12 22.54 -10.79
C ASP A 3 -12.96 21.09 -11.30
N VAL A 4 -14.00 20.29 -11.12
CA VAL A 4 -14.01 18.88 -11.55
C VAL A 4 -14.12 18.77 -13.08
N GLY A 5 -14.51 19.85 -13.76
CA GLY A 5 -14.61 19.92 -15.22
C GLY A 5 -13.27 19.83 -15.97
N ASP A 6 -12.14 20.09 -15.32
CA ASP A 6 -10.82 20.27 -15.97
C ASP A 6 -9.94 18.99 -15.99
N ARG A 7 -10.47 17.87 -15.47
CA ARG A 7 -9.74 16.59 -15.33
C ARG A 7 -10.20 15.51 -16.33
N THR A 8 -10.62 15.93 -17.51
CA THR A 8 -10.97 15.00 -18.60
C THR A 8 -9.76 14.64 -19.45
N VAL A 9 -9.78 13.46 -20.07
CA VAL A 9 -8.73 13.05 -21.01
C VAL A 9 -8.55 14.08 -22.12
N ARG A 10 -9.66 14.61 -22.66
CA ARG A 10 -9.65 15.70 -23.66
C ARG A 10 -8.96 16.96 -23.14
N GLY A 11 -9.26 17.39 -21.91
CA GLY A 11 -8.59 18.53 -21.29
C GLY A 11 -7.07 18.37 -21.22
N LEU A 12 -6.58 17.14 -21.02
CA LEU A 12 -5.14 16.86 -21.05
C LEU A 12 -4.55 17.06 -22.45
N LEU A 13 -5.25 16.62 -23.51
CA LEU A 13 -4.80 16.72 -24.91
C LEU A 13 -4.64 18.17 -25.39
N ASP A 14 -5.40 19.08 -24.80
CA ASP A 14 -5.40 20.50 -25.14
C ASP A 14 -4.40 21.31 -24.31
N GLU A 15 -3.73 20.69 -23.32
CA GLU A 15 -2.74 21.38 -22.49
C GLU A 15 -1.53 21.88 -23.32
N PRO A 16 -1.14 23.17 -23.16
CA PRO A 16 -0.04 23.76 -23.91
C PRO A 16 1.31 23.10 -23.57
N GLY A 17 2.29 23.29 -24.46
CA GLY A 17 3.64 22.72 -24.34
C GLY A 17 3.81 21.34 -24.96
N ASP A 18 5.01 20.79 -24.82
CA ASP A 18 5.40 19.52 -25.45
C ASP A 18 4.70 18.31 -24.80
N TRP A 19 4.55 17.24 -25.57
CA TRP A 19 3.99 15.96 -25.09
C TRP A 19 5.09 15.05 -24.55
N ASP A 20 5.62 15.47 -23.40
CA ASP A 20 6.72 14.81 -22.71
C ASP A 20 6.32 13.50 -22.02
N GLY A 21 7.28 12.85 -21.37
CA GLY A 21 7.05 11.61 -20.63
C GLY A 21 6.04 11.78 -19.50
N VAL A 22 6.02 12.94 -18.83
CA VAL A 22 5.11 13.19 -17.69
C VAL A 22 3.66 13.23 -18.17
N LYS A 23 3.36 13.94 -19.27
CA LYS A 23 2.00 13.96 -19.83
C LYS A 23 1.51 12.58 -20.29
N ARG A 24 2.42 11.69 -20.72
CA ARG A 24 2.08 10.29 -21.05
C ARG A 24 1.67 9.49 -19.81
N TRP A 25 2.37 9.67 -18.69
CA TRP A 25 1.95 9.07 -17.41
C TRP A 25 0.62 9.66 -16.91
N ARG A 26 0.42 10.97 -17.07
CA ARG A 26 -0.85 11.63 -16.71
C ARG A 26 -2.02 11.11 -17.53
N LEU A 27 -1.82 10.84 -18.83
CA LEU A 27 -2.86 10.27 -19.69
C LEU A 27 -3.39 8.95 -19.12
N GLU A 28 -2.48 8.06 -18.73
CA GLU A 28 -2.87 6.79 -18.12
C GLU A 28 -3.60 6.97 -16.79
N LEU A 29 -3.05 7.78 -15.89
CA LEU A 29 -3.69 8.06 -14.60
C LEU A 29 -5.08 8.66 -14.77
N ARG A 30 -5.26 9.52 -15.77
CA ARG A 30 -6.54 10.19 -16.04
C ARG A 30 -7.57 9.22 -16.64
N THR A 31 -7.14 8.27 -17.48
CA THR A 31 -8.02 7.20 -18.00
C THR A 31 -8.49 6.23 -16.91
N LEU A 32 -7.79 6.19 -15.77
CA LEU A 32 -8.13 5.32 -14.63
C LEU A 32 -8.85 6.08 -13.50
N VAL A 33 -9.33 7.29 -13.72
CA VAL A 33 -9.93 8.14 -12.67
C VAL A 33 -11.09 7.47 -11.94
N ASP A 34 -11.92 6.70 -12.65
CA ASP A 34 -13.06 5.97 -12.07
C ASP A 34 -12.68 4.61 -11.45
N ALA A 35 -11.40 4.24 -11.54
CA ALA A 35 -10.83 3.02 -11.00
C ALA A 35 -9.71 3.35 -10.00
N ALA A 36 -10.06 4.03 -8.91
CA ALA A 36 -9.11 4.50 -7.89
C ALA A 36 -8.06 3.47 -7.43
N PRO A 37 -8.39 2.17 -7.22
CA PRO A 37 -7.37 1.17 -6.89
C PRO A 37 -6.32 0.99 -7.99
N ALA A 38 -6.72 0.91 -9.26
CA ALA A 38 -5.81 0.78 -10.39
C ALA A 38 -5.01 2.07 -10.60
N GLN A 39 -5.67 3.23 -10.53
CA GLN A 39 -5.01 4.54 -10.61
C GLN A 39 -3.91 4.69 -9.54
N ALA A 40 -4.20 4.30 -8.30
CA ALA A 40 -3.23 4.39 -7.20
C ALA A 40 -2.02 3.47 -7.41
N LYS A 41 -2.22 2.25 -7.93
CA LYS A 41 -1.11 1.32 -8.23
C LYS A 41 -0.23 1.84 -9.38
N VAL A 42 -0.82 2.38 -10.44
CA VAL A 42 -0.07 3.03 -11.54
C VAL A 42 0.67 4.28 -11.04
N ALA A 43 0.05 5.06 -10.16
CA ALA A 43 0.65 6.29 -9.63
C ALA A 43 1.94 6.04 -8.84
N LEU A 44 2.10 4.88 -8.21
CA LEU A 44 3.33 4.51 -7.52
C LEU A 44 4.51 4.27 -8.49
N LEU A 45 4.22 3.81 -9.70
CA LEU A 45 5.22 3.56 -10.74
C LEU A 45 5.63 4.86 -11.46
N GLY A 46 4.70 5.81 -11.58
CA GLY A 46 4.90 7.05 -12.35
C GLY A 46 5.67 8.16 -11.61
N PRO A 47 6.19 9.16 -12.35
CA PRO A 47 6.89 10.31 -11.79
C PRO A 47 6.05 11.11 -10.80
N ARG A 48 6.73 11.84 -9.89
CA ARG A 48 6.06 12.56 -8.81
C ARG A 48 5.11 13.64 -9.32
N GLU A 49 5.47 14.21 -10.45
CA GLU A 49 4.80 15.28 -11.16
C GLU A 49 3.46 14.81 -11.72
N ALA A 50 3.41 13.59 -12.27
CA ALA A 50 2.19 13.03 -12.85
C ALA A 50 1.13 12.72 -11.79
N TRP A 51 1.49 12.02 -10.71
CA TRP A 51 0.48 11.65 -9.70
C TRP A 51 -0.03 12.85 -8.91
N ARG A 52 0.82 13.85 -8.65
CA ARG A 52 0.39 15.08 -7.94
C ARG A 52 -0.65 15.89 -8.69
N ALA A 53 -0.68 15.76 -10.02
CA ALA A 53 -1.64 16.44 -10.89
C ALA A 53 -2.97 15.69 -10.95
N GLU A 54 -2.92 14.35 -11.05
CA GLU A 54 -4.10 13.54 -11.37
C GLU A 54 -4.76 12.89 -10.16
N VAL A 55 -3.98 12.42 -9.18
CA VAL A 55 -4.53 11.70 -8.02
C VAL A 55 -5.11 12.70 -7.02
N PRO A 56 -6.38 12.55 -6.60
CA PRO A 56 -6.97 13.43 -5.59
C PRO A 56 -6.15 13.38 -4.30
N ARG A 57 -5.79 14.56 -3.77
CA ARG A 57 -4.83 14.67 -2.68
C ARG A 57 -5.36 14.10 -1.35
N PHE A 58 -6.67 14.14 -1.09
CA PHE A 58 -7.22 13.78 0.21
C PHE A 58 -8.69 13.33 0.13
N ALA A 59 -8.98 12.15 0.68
CA ALA A 59 -10.30 11.80 1.18
C ALA A 59 -10.22 11.75 2.72
N ALA A 60 -11.22 12.28 3.44
CA ALA A 60 -11.20 12.27 4.91
C ALA A 60 -11.03 10.85 5.48
N GLY A 61 -11.63 9.85 4.81
CA GLY A 61 -11.46 8.44 5.13
C GLY A 61 -10.03 7.93 4.97
N SER A 62 -9.28 8.41 3.96
CA SER A 62 -7.88 8.00 3.76
C SER A 62 -6.97 8.57 4.84
N CYS A 63 -7.25 9.79 5.33
CA CYS A 63 -6.51 10.39 6.43
C CYS A 63 -6.72 9.63 7.75
N LEU A 64 -7.98 9.29 8.09
CA LEU A 64 -8.27 8.50 9.29
C LEU A 64 -7.66 7.10 9.21
N GLN A 65 -7.72 6.46 8.04
CA GLN A 65 -7.11 5.14 7.83
C GLN A 65 -5.58 5.21 7.97
N SER A 66 -4.92 6.21 7.36
CA SER A 66 -3.48 6.41 7.54
C SER A 66 -3.12 6.65 9.01
N LEU A 67 -3.90 7.45 9.73
CA LEU A 67 -3.71 7.69 11.16
C LEU A 67 -3.87 6.39 11.97
N ALA A 68 -4.90 5.59 11.67
CA ALA A 68 -5.13 4.31 12.32
C ALA A 68 -3.96 3.35 12.12
N PHE A 69 -3.38 3.28 10.92
CA PHE A 69 -2.18 2.48 10.66
C PHE A 69 -0.94 2.99 11.39
N MET A 70 -0.72 4.32 11.42
CA MET A 70 0.39 4.91 12.18
C MET A 70 0.27 4.61 13.67
N LEU A 71 -0.94 4.73 14.22
CA LEU A 71 -1.21 4.39 15.61
C LEU A 71 -1.04 2.89 15.86
N ALA A 72 -1.54 2.02 14.99
CA ALA A 72 -1.37 0.57 15.12
C ALA A 72 0.12 0.16 15.15
N LEU A 73 1.01 0.93 14.52
CA LEU A 73 2.45 0.72 14.60
C LEU A 73 3.07 1.29 15.89
N ALA A 74 2.64 2.47 16.34
CA ALA A 74 3.23 3.16 17.49
C ALA A 74 2.72 2.63 18.84
N LEU A 75 1.45 2.23 18.92
CA LEU A 75 0.79 1.84 20.17
C LEU A 75 1.37 0.59 20.85
N PRO A 76 1.76 -0.48 20.13
CA PRO A 76 2.44 -1.61 20.75
C PRO A 76 3.78 -1.21 21.38
N ALA A 77 4.55 -0.35 20.69
CA ALA A 77 5.82 0.16 21.20
C ALA A 77 5.61 1.04 22.45
N LEU A 78 4.62 1.92 22.42
CA LEU A 78 4.25 2.74 23.58
C LEU A 78 3.82 1.88 24.77
N SER A 79 3.02 0.84 24.52
CA SER A 79 2.56 -0.12 25.53
C SER A 79 3.73 -0.86 26.18
N ALA A 80 4.70 -1.30 25.39
CA ALA A 80 5.93 -1.92 25.89
C ALA A 80 6.78 -0.92 26.70
N ALA A 81 6.93 0.32 26.21
CA ALA A 81 7.67 1.36 26.93
C ALA A 81 7.06 1.64 28.31
N MET A 82 5.74 1.72 28.42
CA MET A 82 5.04 1.90 29.70
C MET A 82 5.32 0.72 30.65
N MET A 83 5.24 -0.52 30.17
CA MET A 83 5.50 -1.72 30.98
C MET A 83 6.96 -1.82 31.43
N VAL A 84 7.92 -1.47 30.56
CA VAL A 84 9.35 -1.44 30.88
C VAL A 84 9.64 -0.33 31.90
N GLN A 85 9.06 0.86 31.71
CA GLN A 85 9.22 1.96 32.64
C GLN A 85 8.69 1.58 34.04
N TRP A 86 7.51 0.95 34.11
CA TRP A 86 6.96 0.44 35.37
C TRP A 86 7.89 -0.59 36.04
N LEU A 87 8.47 -1.50 35.26
CA LEU A 87 9.41 -2.51 35.78
C LEU A 87 10.69 -1.89 36.37
N VAL A 88 11.19 -0.81 35.78
CA VAL A 88 12.47 -0.18 36.16
C VAL A 88 12.31 0.79 37.34
N ILE A 89 11.13 1.38 37.54
CA ILE A 89 10.89 2.32 38.65
C ILE A 89 10.75 1.54 39.97
N GLN A 90 11.75 1.70 40.86
CA GLN A 90 11.71 1.13 42.20
C GLN A 90 10.59 1.77 43.04
N GLY A 91 9.73 0.94 43.64
CA GLY A 91 8.60 1.38 44.46
C GLY A 91 7.26 1.52 43.72
N ALA A 92 7.17 1.09 42.46
CA ALA A 92 5.92 1.09 41.71
C ALA A 92 4.84 0.27 42.44
N SER A 93 3.70 0.92 42.74
CA SER A 93 2.59 0.27 43.42
C SER A 93 1.73 -0.52 42.43
N ARG A 94 0.87 -1.40 42.95
CA ARG A 94 -0.14 -2.12 42.13
C ARG A 94 -1.05 -1.17 41.33
N TRP A 95 -1.25 0.05 41.83
CA TRP A 95 -2.12 1.07 41.23
C TRP A 95 -1.45 1.80 40.06
N ASP A 96 -0.12 1.71 39.96
CA ASP A 96 0.67 2.33 38.88
C ASP A 96 0.91 1.36 37.72
N MET A 97 0.41 0.11 37.81
CA MET A 97 0.61 -0.91 36.78
C MET A 97 -0.14 -0.49 35.49
N PRO A 98 0.58 -0.22 34.39
CA PRO A 98 -0.02 0.40 33.22
C PRO A 98 -0.84 -0.56 32.35
N LEU A 99 -1.12 -1.78 32.81
CA LEU A 99 -1.78 -2.83 32.02
C LEU A 99 -3.20 -2.43 31.57
N MET A 100 -3.90 -1.64 32.39
CA MET A 100 -5.21 -1.06 32.05
C MET A 100 -5.15 -0.04 30.90
N TYR A 101 -3.97 0.49 30.57
CA TYR A 101 -3.74 1.40 29.44
C TYR A 101 -3.05 0.70 28.28
N ALA A 102 -1.98 -0.07 28.55
CA ALA A 102 -1.24 -0.84 27.56
C ALA A 102 -2.12 -1.89 26.84
N GLY A 103 -3.05 -2.49 27.57
CA GLY A 103 -4.03 -3.45 27.05
C GLY A 103 -4.92 -2.90 25.94
N PRO A 104 -5.74 -1.87 26.22
CA PRO A 104 -6.59 -1.23 25.21
C PRO A 104 -5.83 -0.69 24.01
N LEU A 105 -4.63 -0.12 24.22
CA LEU A 105 -3.80 0.39 23.12
C LEU A 105 -3.37 -0.76 22.18
N THR A 106 -2.99 -1.90 22.76
CA THR A 106 -2.66 -3.10 21.98
C THR A 106 -3.89 -3.73 21.33
N ALA A 107 -5.05 -3.68 21.99
CA ALA A 107 -6.32 -4.15 21.43
C ALA A 107 -6.74 -3.31 20.20
N PHE A 108 -6.51 -1.99 20.23
CA PHE A 108 -6.74 -1.14 19.06
C PHE A 108 -5.82 -1.54 17.90
N ALA A 109 -4.52 -1.72 18.16
CA ALA A 109 -3.57 -2.19 17.15
C ALA A 109 -3.99 -3.56 16.57
N LEU A 110 -4.43 -4.49 17.41
CA LEU A 110 -4.97 -5.78 17.01
C LEU A 110 -6.16 -5.63 16.05
N LEU A 111 -7.12 -4.76 16.35
CA LEU A 111 -8.28 -4.55 15.47
C LEU A 111 -7.89 -4.02 14.09
N VAL A 112 -6.95 -3.07 14.04
CA VAL A 112 -6.45 -2.52 12.77
C VAL A 112 -5.68 -3.58 11.98
N ASN A 113 -4.79 -4.33 12.63
CA ASN A 113 -4.02 -5.40 12.01
C ASN A 113 -4.92 -6.54 11.53
N ALA A 114 -5.92 -6.95 12.33
CA ALA A 114 -6.88 -7.99 11.96
C ALA A 114 -7.73 -7.56 10.76
N HIS A 115 -8.15 -6.29 10.71
CA HIS A 115 -8.82 -5.75 9.53
C HIS A 115 -7.91 -5.81 8.30
N GLY A 116 -6.64 -5.43 8.44
CA GLY A 116 -5.64 -5.54 7.38
C GLY A 116 -5.46 -6.96 6.87
N GLU A 117 -5.32 -7.94 7.77
CA GLU A 117 -5.17 -9.36 7.41
C GLU A 117 -6.42 -9.91 6.71
N VAL A 118 -7.63 -9.53 7.17
CA VAL A 118 -8.87 -9.91 6.50
C VAL A 118 -8.94 -9.34 5.08
N GLN A 119 -8.51 -8.09 4.88
CA GLN A 119 -8.43 -7.50 3.54
C GLN A 119 -7.40 -8.22 2.66
N GLU A 120 -6.24 -8.56 3.22
CA GLU A 120 -5.18 -9.29 2.52
C GLU A 120 -5.60 -10.72 2.15
N LEU A 121 -6.47 -11.34 2.94
CA LEU A 121 -7.06 -12.65 2.62
C LEU A 121 -8.15 -12.54 1.53
N ARG A 122 -8.88 -11.43 1.48
CA ARG A 122 -9.96 -11.21 0.49
C ARG A 122 -9.45 -10.72 -0.85
N THR A 123 -8.46 -9.82 -0.84
CA THR A 123 -7.87 -9.19 -2.01
C THR A 123 -6.34 -9.23 -1.86
N PRO A 124 -5.70 -10.38 -2.16
CA PRO A 124 -4.27 -10.54 -1.98
C PRO A 124 -3.50 -9.52 -2.83
N ARG A 125 -2.54 -8.82 -2.22
CA ARG A 125 -1.67 -7.87 -2.90
C ARG A 125 -0.22 -8.18 -2.57
N TYR A 126 0.65 -7.98 -3.55
CA TYR A 126 2.06 -8.02 -3.25
C TYR A 126 2.42 -6.89 -2.28
N ALA A 127 2.99 -7.26 -1.14
CA ALA A 127 3.73 -6.40 -0.24
C ALA A 127 5.16 -6.95 -0.14
N GLY A 128 6.16 -6.09 -0.37
CA GLY A 128 7.55 -6.52 -0.34
C GLY A 128 7.93 -7.19 0.99
N ALA A 129 8.68 -8.28 0.93
CA ALA A 129 9.04 -9.10 2.10
C ALA A 129 9.57 -8.26 3.27
N THR A 130 10.49 -7.33 3.00
CA THR A 130 11.07 -6.46 4.03
C THR A 130 9.99 -5.63 4.75
N ILE A 131 8.99 -5.12 4.03
CA ILE A 131 7.91 -4.31 4.61
C ILE A 131 7.03 -5.19 5.50
N THR A 132 6.61 -6.36 5.00
CA THR A 132 5.79 -7.33 5.74
C THR A 132 6.49 -7.77 7.03
N TRP A 133 7.76 -8.15 6.94
CA TRP A 133 8.59 -8.53 8.09
C TRP A 133 8.74 -7.38 9.09
N THR A 134 9.04 -6.18 8.60
CA THR A 134 9.22 -5.01 9.47
C THR A 134 7.94 -4.70 10.23
N LEU A 135 6.77 -4.68 9.56
CA LEU A 135 5.47 -4.45 10.19
C LEU A 135 5.13 -5.53 11.22
N ALA A 136 5.36 -6.80 10.90
CA ALA A 136 5.10 -7.90 11.83
C ALA A 136 6.01 -7.83 13.07
N LEU A 137 7.31 -7.58 12.88
CA LEU A 137 8.27 -7.47 13.98
C LEU A 137 7.96 -6.28 14.90
N TRP A 138 7.54 -5.14 14.34
CA TRP A 138 7.13 -3.96 15.11
C TRP A 138 5.91 -4.20 16.02
N ASN A 139 5.09 -5.20 15.72
CA ASN A 139 3.98 -5.61 16.58
C ASN A 139 4.40 -6.74 17.53
N MET A 140 5.17 -7.70 17.03
CA MET A 140 5.53 -8.91 17.76
C MET A 140 6.50 -8.63 18.91
N ILE A 141 7.59 -7.88 18.68
CA ILE A 141 8.62 -7.66 19.70
C ILE A 141 8.07 -6.89 20.90
N PRO A 142 7.38 -5.74 20.74
CA PRO A 142 6.80 -5.04 21.87
C PRO A 142 5.75 -5.88 22.61
N GLY A 143 4.93 -6.63 21.88
CA GLY A 143 3.94 -7.52 22.49
C GLY A 143 4.57 -8.63 23.33
N LEU A 144 5.64 -9.26 22.84
CA LEU A 144 6.39 -10.27 23.59
C LEU A 144 7.01 -9.69 24.88
N LEU A 145 7.53 -8.45 24.83
CA LEU A 145 8.03 -7.76 26.02
C LEU A 145 6.92 -7.53 27.05
N VAL A 146 5.76 -7.02 26.61
CA VAL A 146 4.60 -6.81 27.50
C VAL A 146 4.13 -8.13 28.13
N LEU A 147 4.07 -9.22 27.35
CA LEU A 147 3.72 -10.55 27.87
C LEU A 147 4.75 -11.06 28.88
N ALA A 148 6.04 -10.91 28.59
CA ALA A 148 7.10 -11.35 29.49
C ALA A 148 7.02 -10.63 30.84
N ILE A 149 6.88 -9.31 30.84
CA ILE A 149 6.73 -8.50 32.07
C ILE A 149 5.40 -8.83 32.77
N GLY A 150 4.32 -8.94 31.99
CA GLY A 150 2.97 -9.25 32.44
C GLY A 150 2.85 -10.58 33.19
N LEU A 151 3.49 -11.63 32.67
CA LEU A 151 3.44 -13.00 33.21
C LEU A 151 4.45 -13.25 34.33
N THR A 152 5.48 -12.40 34.46
CA THR A 152 6.53 -12.55 35.48
C THR A 152 6.38 -11.53 36.60
N ALA A 153 6.80 -10.29 36.37
CA ALA A 153 6.86 -9.23 37.37
C ALA A 153 5.48 -8.69 37.78
N ALA A 154 4.53 -8.65 36.85
CA ALA A 154 3.19 -8.10 37.10
C ALA A 154 2.21 -9.11 37.75
N ARG A 155 2.56 -10.40 37.76
CA ARG A 155 1.67 -11.48 38.24
C ARG A 155 1.12 -11.30 39.66
N PRO A 156 1.89 -10.82 40.65
CA PRO A 156 1.38 -10.58 42.01
C PRO A 156 0.32 -9.47 42.10
N PHE A 157 0.17 -8.67 41.04
CA PHE A 157 -0.69 -7.48 41.00
C PHE A 157 -1.93 -7.67 40.11
N TRP A 158 -2.22 -8.90 39.68
CA TRP A 158 -3.43 -9.22 38.93
C TRP A 158 -4.68 -8.97 39.77
N ASP A 159 -5.66 -8.28 39.18
CA ASP A 159 -6.90 -7.84 39.82
C ASP A 159 -7.99 -7.65 38.73
N GLY A 160 -8.02 -8.55 37.74
CA GLY A 160 -8.89 -8.51 36.56
C GLY A 160 -8.25 -7.84 35.33
N SER A 161 -7.16 -7.09 35.49
CA SER A 161 -6.44 -6.45 34.39
C SER A 161 -5.68 -7.44 33.49
N GLU A 162 -5.42 -8.66 33.96
CA GLU A 162 -4.77 -9.73 33.21
C GLU A 162 -5.55 -10.16 31.96
N VAL A 163 -6.84 -9.82 31.87
CA VAL A 163 -7.64 -10.01 30.65
C VAL A 163 -6.99 -9.32 29.44
N TRP A 164 -6.31 -8.21 29.66
CA TRP A 164 -5.62 -7.46 28.62
C TRP A 164 -4.37 -8.17 28.08
N LEU A 165 -3.78 -9.10 28.84
CA LEU A 165 -2.70 -9.94 28.32
C LEU A 165 -3.18 -10.83 27.17
N TRP A 166 -4.47 -11.21 27.14
CA TRP A 166 -5.05 -11.93 26.01
C TRP A 166 -5.07 -11.09 24.74
N ALA A 167 -5.38 -9.79 24.83
CA ALA A 167 -5.33 -8.89 23.68
C ALA A 167 -3.91 -8.76 23.13
N VAL A 168 -2.91 -8.66 24.02
CA VAL A 168 -1.50 -8.64 23.64
C VAL A 168 -1.08 -9.96 23.00
N ALA A 169 -1.45 -11.10 23.60
CA ALA A 169 -1.16 -12.42 23.06
C ALA A 169 -1.79 -12.64 21.68
N ALA A 170 -3.04 -12.21 21.48
CA ALA A 170 -3.71 -12.27 20.19
C ALA A 170 -3.01 -11.41 19.13
N ASN A 171 -2.54 -10.21 19.47
CA ASN A 171 -1.78 -9.36 18.54
C ASN A 171 -0.44 -9.99 18.14
N VAL A 172 0.27 -10.58 19.10
CA VAL A 172 1.51 -11.33 18.84
C VAL A 172 1.24 -12.53 17.95
N ALA A 173 0.18 -13.30 18.24
CA ALA A 173 -0.20 -14.46 17.42
C ALA A 173 -0.55 -14.05 15.99
N LEU A 174 -1.25 -12.93 15.80
CA LEU A 174 -1.57 -12.40 14.47
C LEU A 174 -0.31 -11.95 13.71
N ALA A 175 0.62 -11.27 14.38
CA ALA A 175 1.90 -10.88 13.78
C ALA A 175 2.74 -12.09 13.37
N MET A 176 2.79 -13.12 14.22
CA MET A 176 3.45 -14.39 13.93
C MET A 176 2.78 -15.13 12.77
N TRP A 177 1.44 -15.14 12.74
CA TRP A 177 0.67 -15.70 11.62
C TRP A 177 1.03 -15.00 10.30
N THR A 178 1.11 -13.68 10.29
CA THR A 178 1.48 -12.88 9.11
C THR A 178 2.84 -13.31 8.55
N VAL A 179 3.82 -13.51 9.44
CA VAL A 179 5.17 -14.00 9.08
C VAL A 179 5.14 -15.41 8.49
N ILE A 180 4.43 -16.33 9.14
CA ILE A 180 4.32 -17.73 8.70
C ILE A 180 3.63 -17.79 7.34
N ARG A 181 2.50 -17.10 7.20
CA ARG A 181 1.71 -17.08 5.96
C ARG A 181 2.55 -16.55 4.81
N PHE A 182 3.24 -15.42 4.98
CA PHE A 182 4.10 -14.85 3.94
C PHE A 182 5.19 -15.83 3.47
N SER A 183 5.65 -16.71 4.36
CA SER A 183 6.67 -17.72 4.05
C SER A 183 6.11 -18.96 3.34
N VAL A 184 4.80 -19.22 3.41
CA VAL A 184 4.17 -20.48 2.98
C VAL A 184 3.20 -20.31 1.80
N GLN A 185 2.47 -19.19 1.72
CA GLN A 185 1.49 -18.95 0.66
C GLN A 185 2.07 -18.07 -0.44
N LYS A 186 2.30 -18.68 -1.62
CA LYS A 186 2.63 -17.97 -2.87
C LYS A 186 1.40 -17.58 -3.70
N SER A 187 0.19 -17.62 -3.15
CA SER A 187 -1.02 -17.28 -3.90
C SER A 187 -1.21 -15.76 -3.97
N GLY A 188 -1.21 -15.20 -5.19
CA GLY A 188 -1.43 -13.77 -5.45
C GLY A 188 -0.31 -13.12 -6.27
N PRO A 189 -0.38 -11.79 -6.49
CA PRO A 189 0.67 -11.04 -7.17
C PRO A 189 2.04 -11.24 -6.50
N GLN A 190 3.08 -11.46 -7.30
CA GLN A 190 4.45 -11.67 -6.82
C GLN A 190 5.33 -10.42 -6.86
N ASP A 191 4.86 -9.37 -7.53
CA ASP A 191 5.56 -8.10 -7.66
C ASP A 191 4.59 -6.92 -7.82
N ASP A 192 5.14 -5.71 -7.84
CA ASP A 192 4.38 -4.47 -7.95
C ASP A 192 3.75 -4.27 -9.34
N LEU A 193 4.24 -4.92 -10.40
CA LEU A 193 3.63 -4.87 -11.73
C LEU A 193 2.39 -5.78 -11.79
N GLN A 194 2.49 -6.99 -11.24
CA GLN A 194 1.36 -7.90 -11.09
C GLN A 194 0.27 -7.30 -10.18
N ASN A 195 0.63 -6.43 -9.24
CA ASN A 195 -0.34 -5.64 -8.48
C ASN A 195 -1.16 -4.70 -9.37
N VAL A 196 -0.56 -4.11 -10.41
CA VAL A 196 -1.27 -3.31 -11.41
C VAL A 196 -2.19 -4.22 -12.23
N ASP A 197 -1.68 -5.35 -12.73
CA ASP A 197 -2.47 -6.31 -13.51
C ASP A 197 -3.69 -6.80 -12.74
N GLN A 198 -3.51 -7.15 -11.47
CA GLN A 198 -4.58 -7.57 -10.57
C GLN A 198 -5.58 -6.42 -10.32
N ALA A 199 -5.10 -5.19 -10.14
CA ALA A 199 -6.00 -4.05 -9.93
C ALA A 199 -6.83 -3.72 -11.18
N VAL A 200 -6.24 -3.89 -12.37
CA VAL A 200 -6.95 -3.73 -13.65
C VAL A 200 -7.91 -4.89 -13.88
N SER A 201 -7.53 -6.12 -13.53
CA SER A 201 -8.36 -7.32 -13.69
C SER A 201 -9.61 -7.33 -12.79
N GLU A 202 -9.56 -6.62 -11.66
CA GLU A 202 -10.69 -6.41 -10.75
C GLU A 202 -11.62 -5.27 -11.17
N MET A 203 -11.22 -4.44 -12.14
CA MET A 203 -12.12 -3.43 -12.70
C MET A 203 -13.33 -4.10 -13.37
N ARG A 204 -14.50 -3.48 -13.25
CA ARG A 204 -15.69 -3.87 -14.01
C ARG A 204 -15.34 -3.95 -15.51
N PRO A 205 -15.76 -5.01 -16.24
CA PRO A 205 -15.41 -5.18 -17.65
C PRO A 205 -15.78 -3.97 -18.51
N GLU A 206 -16.94 -3.37 -18.26
CA GLU A 206 -17.44 -2.16 -18.91
C GLU A 206 -16.47 -0.98 -18.71
N ALA A 207 -16.11 -0.70 -17.45
CA ALA A 207 -15.20 0.39 -17.10
C ALA A 207 -13.79 0.17 -17.70
N ARG A 208 -13.33 -1.08 -17.77
CA ARG A 208 -12.06 -1.44 -18.41
C ARG A 208 -12.11 -1.17 -19.92
N GLY A 209 -13.20 -1.55 -20.58
CA GLY A 209 -13.43 -1.28 -21.99
C GLY A 209 -13.44 0.22 -22.28
N THR A 210 -14.24 0.98 -21.53
CA THR A 210 -14.31 2.45 -21.67
C THR A 210 -12.96 3.11 -21.45
N ALA A 211 -12.23 2.76 -20.38
CA ALA A 211 -10.91 3.34 -20.12
C ALA A 211 -9.91 3.05 -21.25
N LEU A 212 -9.93 1.83 -21.80
CA LEU A 212 -9.08 1.44 -22.93
C LEU A 212 -9.45 2.21 -24.21
N GLU A 213 -10.74 2.29 -24.53
CA GLU A 213 -11.25 3.02 -25.70
C GLU A 213 -10.92 4.52 -25.63
N GLU A 214 -11.12 5.15 -24.47
CA GLU A 214 -10.78 6.57 -24.26
C GLU A 214 -9.29 6.82 -24.42
N ARG A 215 -8.45 5.94 -23.84
CA ARG A 215 -6.99 6.01 -23.97
C ARG A 215 -6.56 5.89 -25.44
N ASP A 216 -7.09 4.90 -26.15
CA ASP A 216 -6.70 4.61 -27.52
C ASP A 216 -7.22 5.67 -28.50
N ALA A 217 -8.39 6.26 -28.24
CA ALA A 217 -8.87 7.43 -28.95
C ALA A 217 -7.94 8.63 -28.74
N ALA A 218 -7.53 8.89 -27.50
CA ALA A 218 -6.60 9.98 -27.17
C ALA A 218 -5.22 9.80 -27.82
N ILE A 219 -4.68 8.58 -27.84
CA ILE A 219 -3.41 8.27 -28.52
C ILE A 219 -3.52 8.54 -30.02
N ARG A 220 -4.58 8.06 -30.68
CA ARG A 220 -4.81 8.31 -32.12
C ARG A 220 -4.92 9.80 -32.43
N GLU A 221 -5.58 10.56 -31.56
CA GLU A 221 -5.68 12.00 -31.69
C GLU A 221 -4.32 12.71 -31.51
N LEU A 222 -3.48 12.27 -30.58
CA LEU A 222 -2.12 12.81 -30.42
C LEU A 222 -1.25 12.57 -31.66
N VAL A 223 -1.36 11.39 -32.29
CA VAL A 223 -0.67 11.09 -33.56
C VAL A 223 -1.20 11.99 -34.67
N ALA A 224 -2.53 12.10 -34.82
CA ALA A 224 -3.16 12.91 -35.86
C ALA A 224 -2.80 14.41 -35.74
N ARG A 225 -2.65 14.91 -34.51
CA ARG A 225 -2.21 16.28 -34.22
C ARG A 225 -0.68 16.48 -34.33
N GLY A 226 0.09 15.44 -34.66
CA GLY A 226 1.55 15.49 -34.75
C GLY A 226 2.24 15.75 -33.41
N ARG A 227 1.57 15.48 -32.28
CA ARG A 227 2.10 15.69 -30.92
C ARG A 227 3.00 14.54 -30.46
N ILE A 228 2.82 13.36 -31.05
CA ILE A 228 3.69 12.19 -30.91
C ILE A 228 3.95 11.57 -32.28
N THR A 229 5.04 10.83 -32.42
CA THR A 229 5.35 10.14 -33.68
C THR A 229 4.42 8.94 -33.91
N PRO A 230 4.21 8.50 -35.16
CA PRO A 230 3.41 7.31 -35.46
C PRO A 230 3.92 6.06 -34.75
N GLU A 231 5.24 5.86 -34.68
CA GLU A 231 5.86 4.69 -34.05
C GLU A 231 5.60 4.67 -32.54
N LEU A 232 5.67 5.84 -31.90
CA LEU A 232 5.31 5.99 -30.50
C LEU A 232 3.82 5.74 -30.27
N GLY A 233 2.97 6.14 -31.22
CA GLY A 233 1.53 5.86 -31.22
C GLY A 233 1.22 4.37 -31.31
N GLU A 234 1.86 3.64 -32.22
CA GLU A 234 1.70 2.19 -32.35
C GLU A 234 2.13 1.46 -31.06
N MET A 235 3.29 1.83 -30.52
CA MET A 235 3.77 1.30 -29.25
C MET A 235 2.81 1.61 -28.08
N ALA A 236 2.21 2.81 -28.07
CA ALA A 236 1.22 3.21 -27.07
C ALA A 236 -0.08 2.40 -27.16
N LEU A 237 -0.59 2.16 -28.38
CA LEU A 237 -1.81 1.37 -28.61
C LEU A 237 -1.62 -0.11 -28.27
N ALA A 238 -0.42 -0.64 -28.45
CA ALA A 238 -0.09 -2.01 -28.08
C ALA A 238 0.06 -2.21 -26.56
N ALA A 239 0.22 -1.13 -25.77
CA ALA A 239 0.40 -1.23 -24.34
C ALA A 239 -0.89 -1.72 -23.64
N PRO A 240 -0.83 -2.69 -22.72
CA PRO A 240 -1.97 -3.05 -21.90
C PRO A 240 -2.41 -1.88 -20.99
N LEU A 241 -3.66 -1.89 -20.52
CA LEU A 241 -4.14 -0.90 -19.56
C LEU A 241 -3.35 -1.00 -18.24
N GLY A 242 -2.91 0.14 -17.69
CA GLY A 242 -2.06 0.19 -16.49
C GLY A 242 -0.56 0.13 -16.77
N HIS A 243 -0.17 -0.01 -18.04
CA HIS A 243 1.21 -0.15 -18.49
C HIS A 243 1.63 0.84 -19.59
N LEU A 244 0.80 1.81 -19.96
CA LEU A 244 1.12 2.82 -20.98
C LEU A 244 2.38 3.60 -20.59
N GLY A 245 2.37 4.25 -19.42
CA GLY A 245 3.45 5.14 -18.98
C GLY A 245 4.81 4.45 -18.96
N ARG A 246 4.87 3.20 -18.48
CA ARG A 246 6.11 2.42 -18.49
C ARG A 246 6.56 2.00 -19.90
N THR A 247 5.63 1.82 -20.83
CA THR A 247 5.93 1.36 -22.18
C THR A 247 6.46 2.51 -23.03
N VAL A 248 5.85 3.70 -22.92
CA VAL A 248 6.16 4.83 -23.81
C VAL A 248 6.99 5.95 -23.15
N ALA A 249 7.20 5.86 -21.85
CA ALA A 249 7.99 6.82 -21.08
C ALA A 249 8.73 6.18 -19.87
N PRO A 250 9.47 5.06 -20.05
CA PRO A 250 10.19 4.40 -18.97
C PRO A 250 11.26 5.29 -18.30
N GLN A 251 11.83 6.24 -19.04
CA GLN A 251 12.91 7.11 -18.59
C GLN A 251 12.53 8.10 -17.49
N VAL A 252 11.24 8.40 -17.32
CA VAL A 252 10.72 9.28 -16.25
C VAL A 252 10.03 8.51 -15.14
N MET A 253 10.18 7.18 -15.11
CA MET A 253 9.59 6.33 -14.08
C MET A 253 10.13 6.71 -12.69
N SER A 254 9.31 6.51 -11.65
CA SER A 254 9.75 6.75 -10.28
C SER A 254 10.89 5.78 -9.91
N PRO A 255 11.73 6.11 -8.91
CA PRO A 255 12.70 5.16 -8.37
C PRO A 255 12.05 3.85 -7.92
N PHE A 256 10.83 3.93 -7.37
CA PHE A 256 10.05 2.75 -6.99
C PHE A 256 9.70 1.89 -8.20
N GLY A 257 9.17 2.49 -9.28
CA GLY A 257 8.85 1.78 -10.51
C GLY A 257 10.08 1.15 -11.16
N ALA A 258 11.21 1.88 -11.19
CA ALA A 258 12.46 1.36 -11.72
C ALA A 258 12.95 0.11 -10.95
N HIS A 259 12.84 0.12 -9.62
CA HIS A 259 13.14 -1.04 -8.79
C HIS A 259 12.16 -2.20 -9.03
N ALA A 260 10.87 -1.93 -9.23
CA ALA A 260 9.87 -2.95 -9.52
C ALA A 260 10.17 -3.68 -10.83
N VAL A 261 10.48 -2.95 -11.90
CA VAL A 261 10.86 -3.52 -13.21
C VAL A 261 12.14 -4.35 -13.10
N SER A 262 13.15 -3.86 -12.37
CA SER A 262 14.41 -4.60 -12.18
C SER A 262 14.21 -5.93 -11.47
N ARG A 263 13.31 -6.03 -10.48
CA ARG A 263 13.02 -7.28 -9.77
C ARG A 263 12.24 -8.26 -10.63
N ALA A 264 11.23 -7.78 -11.36
CA ALA A 264 10.46 -8.63 -12.27
C ALA A 264 11.38 -9.32 -13.29
N GLY A 265 12.31 -8.55 -13.89
CA GLY A 265 13.29 -9.10 -14.84
C GLY A 265 14.36 -10.00 -14.25
N GLN A 266 14.57 -10.03 -12.92
CA GLN A 266 15.41 -11.03 -12.24
C GLN A 266 14.63 -12.32 -11.97
N GLY A 267 13.38 -12.22 -11.52
CA GLY A 267 12.52 -13.37 -11.26
C GLY A 267 12.26 -14.23 -12.51
N GLU A 268 12.11 -13.60 -13.68
CA GLU A 268 11.97 -14.33 -14.96
C GLU A 268 13.24 -15.08 -15.37
N ARG A 269 14.43 -14.52 -15.10
CA ARG A 269 15.71 -15.18 -15.40
C ARG A 269 15.93 -16.39 -14.51
N ASP A 270 15.67 -16.23 -13.22
CA ASP A 270 15.83 -17.31 -12.24
C ASP A 270 14.84 -18.46 -12.50
N ALA A 271 13.61 -18.15 -12.95
CA ALA A 271 12.61 -19.16 -13.32
C ALA A 271 12.92 -19.88 -14.65
N SER A 272 13.65 -19.24 -15.58
CA SER A 272 14.08 -19.85 -16.84
C SER A 272 15.36 -20.71 -16.72
N GLY A 273 16.06 -20.62 -15.59
CA GLY A 273 17.31 -21.34 -15.30
C GLY A 273 17.17 -22.53 -14.34
N SER A 274 15.95 -22.85 -13.90
CA SER A 274 15.61 -24.00 -13.05
C SER A 274 14.87 -25.09 -13.82
#